data_AF-A0A2V2GR47-F1
#
_entry.id   AF-A0A2V2GR47-F1
#
_cell.length_a   1.000
_cell.length_b   1.000
_cell.length_c   1.000
_cell.angle_alpha   90.00
_cell.angle_beta   90.00
_cell.angle_gamma   90.00
#
_symmetry.space_group_name_H-M   'P 1'
#
loop_
_entity.id
_entity.type
_entity.pdbx_description
1 polymer ?
#
loop_
_entity_poly.entity_id
_entity_poly.type
_entity_poly.pdbx_seq_one_letter_code
_entity_poly.pdbx_strand_id
1 'polypeptide(L)'
;MKSVFFEKDNALIPLTEKQEREFAAFNEYVNIYFASVKKPSVAEQSVTRRDRFDELYRDMINLPKKERRANLVSAMRQDFETQALTERFVGENLERKRHNLICRRQRLARKAYLQDFNFFVTFTFDGEKHTEESFRRKLRNTLSLLSSRKGWKYIGVWERSPEKKRLHFHGVFYIPEGTMPGKLFEKNDYSFRAHKRQVTVQNTYFNKRFGRSDFAALPETELRFALAYLMKYLEKTNEKIVYSRGTEQYFVSDVMEEDVVCRIGVGKRKLLLYDDFVCWDEGEYLGKVNRDLIRRLCAKQLLNRLKTNKVASYRQNA
;
A
#
# COMPACT_ATOMS: atom_id res chain seq x y z
N MET A 1 37.45 10.70 -18.63
CA MET A 1 37.27 9.93 -17.38
C MET A 1 36.59 8.62 -17.72
N LYS A 2 37.28 7.48 -17.53
CA LYS A 2 36.73 6.14 -17.79
C LYS A 2 35.73 5.79 -16.68
N SER A 3 34.57 5.25 -17.05
CA SER A 3 33.52 4.85 -16.10
C SER A 3 33.96 3.59 -15.35
N VAL A 4 33.98 3.67 -14.03
CA VAL A 4 34.27 2.55 -13.14
C VAL A 4 32.93 1.95 -12.70
N PHE A 5 32.29 1.21 -13.59
CA PHE A 5 31.19 0.33 -13.23
C PHE A 5 31.52 -1.05 -13.79
N PHE A 6 31.79 -1.98 -12.90
CA PHE A 6 31.96 -3.39 -13.23
C PHE A 6 30.64 -3.93 -13.79
N GLU A 7 30.69 -4.44 -15.02
CA GLU A 7 29.69 -5.36 -15.56
C GLU A 7 29.63 -6.60 -14.65
N LYS A 8 28.51 -6.78 -13.95
CA LYS A 8 28.11 -8.08 -13.44
C LYS A 8 26.82 -8.48 -14.17
N ASP A 9 26.91 -9.56 -14.91
CA ASP A 9 25.80 -10.21 -15.62
C ASP A 9 24.63 -10.51 -14.66
N ASN A 10 23.61 -9.66 -14.68
CA ASN A 10 22.30 -9.94 -14.10
C ASN A 10 21.37 -10.46 -15.21
N ALA A 11 21.71 -11.62 -15.79
CA ALA A 11 20.75 -12.38 -16.57
C ALA A 11 19.77 -13.06 -15.60
N LEU A 12 18.50 -12.63 -15.61
CA LEU A 12 17.42 -13.36 -14.97
C LEU A 12 17.44 -14.81 -15.46
N ILE A 13 17.55 -15.78 -14.55
CA ILE A 13 17.47 -17.21 -14.88
C ILE A 13 16.12 -17.44 -15.60
N PRO A 14 16.10 -17.94 -16.85
CA PRO A 14 14.88 -18.20 -17.58
C PRO A 14 14.00 -19.21 -16.84
N LEU A 15 12.68 -18.98 -16.83
CA LEU A 15 11.75 -19.98 -16.34
C LEU A 15 11.79 -21.20 -17.25
N THR A 16 11.78 -22.39 -16.67
CA THR A 16 11.60 -23.63 -17.43
C THR A 16 10.21 -23.67 -18.07
N GLU A 17 10.05 -24.36 -19.20
CA GLU A 17 8.74 -24.49 -19.88
C GLU A 17 7.63 -25.00 -18.95
N LYS A 18 7.99 -25.84 -17.97
CA LYS A 18 7.07 -26.31 -16.93
C LYS A 18 6.58 -25.17 -16.03
N GLN A 19 7.48 -24.28 -15.61
CA GLN A 19 7.14 -23.11 -14.80
C GLN A 19 6.32 -22.08 -15.59
N GLU A 20 6.57 -21.94 -16.89
CA GLU A 20 5.77 -21.07 -17.76
C GLU A 20 4.34 -21.59 -17.94
N ARG A 21 4.17 -22.91 -18.14
CA ARG A 21 2.84 -23.54 -18.21
C ARG A 21 2.08 -23.46 -16.89
N GLU A 22 2.76 -23.67 -15.77
CA GLU A 22 2.17 -23.53 -14.43
C GLU A 22 1.72 -22.08 -14.14
N PHE A 23 2.52 -21.09 -14.60
CA PHE A 23 2.19 -19.67 -14.48
C PHE A 23 1.00 -19.25 -15.38
N ALA A 24 0.91 -19.80 -16.59
CA ALA A 24 -0.21 -19.57 -17.50
C ALA A 24 -1.53 -20.14 -16.94
N ALA A 25 -1.52 -21.40 -16.48
CA ALA A 25 -2.68 -22.05 -15.88
C ALA A 25 -3.15 -21.35 -14.59
N PHE A 26 -2.21 -20.83 -13.79
CA PHE A 26 -2.52 -20.02 -12.60
C PHE A 26 -3.26 -18.72 -12.94
N ASN A 27 -2.86 -18.03 -14.02
CA ASN A 27 -3.50 -16.78 -14.42
C ASN A 27 -4.93 -16.99 -14.96
N GLU A 28 -5.15 -18.08 -15.68
CA GLU A 28 -6.48 -18.45 -16.19
C GLU A 28 -7.46 -18.78 -15.05
N TYR A 29 -7.03 -19.60 -14.09
CA TYR A 29 -7.81 -19.94 -12.89
C TYR A 29 -8.19 -18.70 -12.07
N VAL A 30 -7.26 -17.77 -11.87
CA VAL A 30 -7.50 -16.53 -11.10
C VAL A 30 -8.53 -15.65 -11.80
N ASN A 31 -8.50 -15.54 -13.12
CA ASN A 31 -9.47 -14.73 -13.88
C ASN A 31 -10.89 -15.30 -13.79
N ILE A 32 -11.05 -16.63 -13.85
CA ILE A 32 -12.35 -17.31 -13.74
C ILE A 32 -12.90 -17.17 -12.30
N TYR A 33 -12.06 -17.38 -11.29
CA TYR A 33 -12.47 -17.31 -9.88
C TYR A 33 -13.00 -15.92 -9.50
N PHE A 34 -12.30 -14.84 -9.87
CA PHE A 34 -12.74 -13.48 -9.55
C PHE A 34 -13.92 -12.97 -10.38
N ALA A 35 -14.21 -13.59 -11.54
CA ALA A 35 -15.43 -13.33 -12.30
C ALA A 35 -16.68 -13.97 -11.66
N SER A 36 -16.51 -15.03 -10.87
CA SER A 36 -17.60 -15.82 -10.28
C SER A 36 -18.10 -15.37 -8.90
N VAL A 37 -17.39 -14.44 -8.23
CA VAL A 37 -17.77 -13.99 -6.89
C VAL A 37 -18.97 -13.04 -6.96
N LYS A 38 -20.17 -13.57 -6.70
CA LYS A 38 -21.40 -12.78 -6.49
C LYS A 38 -21.21 -11.81 -5.32
N LYS A 39 -21.53 -10.54 -5.58
CA LYS A 39 -21.61 -9.47 -4.57
C LYS A 39 -22.76 -9.81 -3.61
N PRO A 40 -22.57 -9.80 -2.27
CA PRO A 40 -23.67 -10.07 -1.36
C PRO A 40 -24.75 -8.98 -1.50
N SER A 41 -26.02 -9.40 -1.46
CA SER A 41 -27.19 -8.51 -1.48
C SER A 41 -27.23 -7.69 -0.19
N VAL A 42 -27.35 -6.38 -0.32
CA VAL A 42 -27.41 -5.44 0.81
C VAL A 42 -28.77 -5.59 1.47
N ALA A 43 -28.81 -6.20 2.66
CA ALA A 43 -29.95 -6.08 3.56
C ALA A 43 -29.96 -4.66 4.17
N GLU A 44 -31.13 -4.04 4.28
CA GLU A 44 -31.32 -2.73 4.91
C GLU A 44 -30.82 -2.78 6.37
N GLN A 45 -29.66 -2.19 6.62
CA GLN A 45 -29.08 -2.11 7.96
C GLN A 45 -29.66 -0.88 8.68
N SER A 46 -30.30 -1.11 9.84
CA SER A 46 -30.65 -0.05 10.78
C SER A 46 -29.39 0.74 11.17
N VAL A 47 -29.37 2.05 10.94
CA VAL A 47 -28.22 2.92 11.23
C VAL A 47 -27.91 2.87 12.73
N THR A 48 -26.74 2.34 13.10
CA THR A 48 -26.35 2.25 14.51
C THR A 48 -25.82 3.61 15.01
N ARG A 49 -25.83 3.84 16.33
CA ARG A 49 -25.17 5.02 16.96
C ARG A 49 -23.71 5.18 16.52
N ARG A 50 -23.04 4.05 16.23
CA ARG A 50 -21.67 4.04 15.72
C ARG A 50 -21.58 4.51 14.27
N ASP A 51 -22.53 4.14 13.42
CA ASP A 51 -22.58 4.59 12.03
C ASP A 51 -22.84 6.09 11.97
N ARG A 52 -23.78 6.60 12.78
CA ARG A 52 -24.01 8.04 12.95
C ARG A 52 -22.76 8.78 13.41
N PHE A 53 -22.02 8.26 14.39
CA PHE A 53 -20.72 8.83 14.79
C PHE A 53 -19.74 8.85 13.60
N ASP A 54 -19.62 7.75 12.85
CA ASP A 54 -18.66 7.61 11.75
C ASP A 54 -18.99 8.56 10.57
N GLU A 55 -20.27 8.91 10.37
CA GLU A 55 -20.73 9.94 9.44
C GLU A 55 -20.38 11.35 9.92
N LEU A 56 -20.83 11.73 11.12
CA LEU A 56 -20.54 13.05 11.70
C LEU A 56 -19.02 13.32 11.79
N TYR A 57 -18.25 12.30 12.17
CA TYR A 57 -16.79 12.39 12.23
C TYR A 57 -16.16 12.67 10.87
N ARG A 58 -16.74 12.15 9.79
CA ARG A 58 -16.26 12.36 8.41
C ARG A 58 -16.48 13.80 7.98
N ASP A 59 -17.64 14.36 8.28
CA ASP A 59 -17.97 15.75 7.92
C ASP A 59 -17.13 16.75 8.71
N MET A 60 -16.81 16.40 9.97
CA MET A 60 -16.03 17.24 10.88
C MET A 60 -14.52 16.93 10.88
N ILE A 61 -14.02 16.11 9.94
CA ILE A 61 -12.63 15.62 9.92
C ILE A 61 -11.59 16.74 9.81
N ASN A 62 -11.97 17.87 9.22
CA ASN A 62 -11.09 19.02 9.00
C ASN A 62 -11.09 20.01 10.19
N LEU A 63 -12.00 19.86 11.15
CA LEU A 63 -12.06 20.74 12.32
C LEU A 63 -10.90 20.46 13.30
N PRO A 64 -10.41 21.48 14.03
CA PRO A 64 -9.48 21.30 15.14
C PRO A 64 -9.98 20.26 16.16
N LYS A 65 -9.07 19.52 16.79
CA LYS A 65 -9.43 18.38 17.67
C LYS A 65 -10.42 18.74 18.78
N LYS A 66 -10.24 19.91 19.41
CA LYS A 66 -11.11 20.39 20.50
C LYS A 66 -12.52 20.68 19.99
N GLU A 67 -12.61 21.46 18.92
CA GLU A 67 -13.87 21.83 18.27
C GLU A 67 -14.61 20.60 17.73
N ARG A 68 -13.89 19.69 17.05
CA ARG A 68 -14.45 18.43 16.56
C ARG A 68 -15.09 17.62 17.68
N ARG A 69 -14.41 17.49 18.83
CA ARG A 69 -14.96 16.76 19.97
C ARG A 69 -16.23 17.43 20.49
N ALA A 70 -16.21 18.76 20.68
CA ALA A 70 -17.38 19.50 21.16
C ALA A 70 -18.58 19.35 20.20
N ASN A 71 -18.35 19.51 18.90
CA ASN A 71 -19.38 19.39 17.88
C ASN A 71 -19.95 17.96 17.78
N LEU A 72 -19.10 16.93 17.92
CA LEU A 72 -19.55 15.53 17.97
C LEU A 72 -20.40 15.25 19.20
N VAL A 73 -20.01 15.74 20.38
CA VAL A 73 -20.81 15.60 21.61
C VAL A 73 -22.16 16.30 21.45
N SER A 74 -22.17 17.52 20.94
CA SER A 74 -23.41 18.27 20.69
C SER A 74 -24.34 17.54 19.71
N ALA A 75 -23.81 17.11 18.56
CA ALA A 75 -24.60 16.42 17.53
C ALA A 75 -25.16 15.06 17.99
N MET A 76 -24.40 14.34 18.82
CA MET A 76 -24.81 13.02 19.34
C MET A 76 -25.66 13.09 20.61
N ARG A 77 -25.86 14.27 21.22
CA ARG A 77 -26.58 14.42 22.50
C ARG A 77 -27.98 13.81 22.48
N GLN A 78 -28.65 13.88 21.33
CA GLN A 78 -30.00 13.35 21.11
C GLN A 78 -30.07 11.81 21.16
N ASP A 79 -28.94 11.11 21.01
CA ASP A 79 -28.91 9.64 20.99
C ASP A 79 -28.78 9.00 22.38
N PHE A 80 -28.57 9.82 23.42
CA PHE A 80 -28.26 9.37 24.78
C PHE A 80 -29.11 10.11 25.81
N GLU A 81 -29.28 9.50 26.97
CA GLU A 81 -30.07 10.08 28.08
C GLU A 81 -29.34 11.24 28.74
N THR A 82 -28.03 11.09 28.96
CA THR A 82 -27.22 12.07 29.71
C THR A 82 -26.05 12.61 28.90
N GLN A 83 -25.61 13.81 29.29
CA GLN A 83 -24.39 14.43 28.76
C GLN A 83 -23.17 13.53 28.98
N ALA A 84 -23.03 12.96 30.18
CA ALA A 84 -21.90 12.11 30.55
C ALA A 84 -21.81 10.84 29.67
N LEU A 85 -22.95 10.20 29.37
CA LEU A 85 -22.99 9.04 28.47
C LEU A 85 -22.57 9.42 27.04
N THR A 86 -23.04 10.58 26.56
CA THR A 86 -22.66 11.11 25.23
C THR A 86 -21.15 11.35 25.14
N GLU A 87 -20.58 12.04 26.13
CA GLU A 87 -19.15 12.36 26.17
C GLU A 87 -18.27 11.12 26.26
N ARG A 88 -18.68 10.14 27.07
CA ARG A 88 -18.00 8.85 27.16
C ARG A 88 -18.01 8.13 25.82
N PHE A 89 -19.17 7.99 25.19
CA PHE A 89 -19.30 7.31 23.89
C PHE A 89 -18.45 7.99 22.81
N VAL A 90 -18.52 9.32 22.71
CA VAL A 90 -17.70 10.10 21.76
C VAL A 90 -16.22 9.94 22.06
N GLY A 91 -15.82 9.99 23.33
CA GLY A 91 -14.43 9.79 23.77
C GLY A 91 -13.87 8.42 23.37
N GLU A 92 -14.59 7.35 23.69
CA GLU A 92 -14.21 5.98 23.33
C GLU A 92 -14.09 5.80 21.81
N ASN A 93 -15.01 6.38 21.03
CA ASN A 93 -14.98 6.30 19.58
C ASN A 93 -13.85 7.13 18.95
N LEU A 94 -13.51 8.29 19.52
CA LEU A 94 -12.35 9.08 19.10
C LEU A 94 -11.04 8.32 19.36
N GLU A 95 -10.90 7.68 20.53
CA GLU A 95 -9.74 6.83 20.82
C GLU A 95 -9.67 5.61 19.91
N ARG A 96 -10.82 4.98 19.59
CA ARG A 96 -10.91 3.94 18.55
C ARG A 96 -10.39 4.43 17.20
N LYS A 97 -10.79 5.63 16.74
CA LYS A 97 -10.31 6.19 15.46
C LYS A 97 -8.80 6.44 15.50
N ARG A 98 -8.29 7.00 16.61
CA ARG A 98 -6.85 7.22 16.82
C ARG A 98 -6.06 5.91 16.82
N HIS A 99 -6.52 4.90 17.57
CA HIS A 99 -5.88 3.59 17.62
C HIS A 99 -5.83 2.94 16.23
N ASN A 100 -6.96 2.93 15.52
CA ASN A 100 -7.04 2.39 14.16
C ASN A 100 -6.08 3.09 13.20
N LEU A 101 -5.93 4.40 13.31
CA LEU A 101 -4.98 5.17 12.52
C LEU A 101 -3.53 4.77 12.82
N ILE A 102 -3.16 4.66 14.10
CA ILE A 102 -1.83 4.22 14.51
C ILE A 102 -1.54 2.81 13.96
N CYS A 103 -2.49 1.88 14.07
CA CYS A 103 -2.35 0.55 13.51
C CYS A 103 -2.18 0.57 11.98
N ARG A 104 -2.98 1.37 11.26
CA ARG A 104 -2.82 1.57 9.81
C ARG A 104 -1.42 2.10 9.48
N ARG A 105 -0.89 3.02 10.30
CA ARG A 105 0.46 3.57 10.18
C ARG A 105 1.57 2.58 10.37
N GLN A 106 1.49 1.78 11.42
CA GLN A 106 2.45 0.71 11.63
C GLN A 106 2.42 -0.30 10.49
N ARG A 107 1.23 -0.71 10.02
CA ARG A 107 1.11 -1.65 8.90
C ARG A 107 1.68 -1.11 7.59
N LEU A 108 1.39 0.15 7.26
CA LEU A 108 1.94 0.77 6.05
C LEU A 108 3.45 0.89 6.13
N ALA A 109 3.99 1.40 7.24
CA ALA A 109 5.42 1.55 7.43
C ALA A 109 6.13 0.20 7.29
N ARG A 110 5.66 -0.82 8.00
CA ARG A 110 6.20 -2.19 7.92
C ARG A 110 6.21 -2.75 6.50
N LYS A 111 5.12 -2.58 5.75
CA LYS A 111 5.07 -2.99 4.34
C LYS A 111 6.09 -2.25 3.49
N ALA A 112 6.17 -0.94 3.68
CA ALA A 112 6.97 -0.09 2.82
C ALA A 112 8.47 -0.25 3.06
N TYR A 113 8.90 -0.31 4.32
CA TYR A 113 10.31 -0.45 4.69
C TYR A 113 10.89 -1.83 4.36
N LEU A 114 10.06 -2.82 4.02
CA LEU A 114 10.52 -4.11 3.48
C LEU A 114 10.73 -4.09 1.95
N GLN A 115 10.45 -2.97 1.26
CA GLN A 115 10.60 -2.85 -0.18
C GLN A 115 11.60 -1.75 -0.55
N ASP A 116 12.14 -1.84 -1.77
CA ASP A 116 13.15 -0.94 -2.30
C ASP A 116 12.50 0.04 -3.31
N PHE A 117 11.56 0.88 -2.86
CA PHE A 117 10.87 1.81 -3.76
C PHE A 117 11.84 2.84 -4.38
N ASN A 118 11.72 3.07 -5.68
CA ASN A 118 12.59 3.94 -6.47
C ASN A 118 11.87 5.10 -7.18
N PHE A 119 10.53 5.12 -7.18
CA PHE A 119 9.74 6.23 -7.71
C PHE A 119 8.60 6.65 -6.78
N PHE A 120 8.34 7.95 -6.73
CA PHE A 120 7.07 8.51 -6.31
C PHE A 120 6.27 8.88 -7.56
N VAL A 121 5.10 8.26 -7.72
CA VAL A 121 4.30 8.36 -8.95
C VAL A 121 2.96 9.00 -8.65
N THR A 122 2.58 9.95 -9.50
CA THR A 122 1.26 10.57 -9.50
C THR A 122 0.58 10.30 -10.84
N PHE A 123 -0.58 9.66 -10.83
CA PHE A 123 -1.46 9.58 -11.99
C PHE A 123 -2.61 10.55 -11.82
N THR A 124 -2.83 11.36 -12.85
CA THR A 124 -3.86 12.38 -12.88
C THR A 124 -4.91 12.02 -13.91
N PHE A 125 -6.15 11.92 -13.45
CA PHE A 125 -7.30 11.64 -14.29
C PHE A 125 -7.47 12.66 -15.42
N ASP A 126 -7.89 12.18 -16.59
CA ASP A 126 -8.26 12.97 -17.75
C ASP A 126 -9.68 12.60 -18.20
N GLY A 127 -10.58 13.58 -18.15
CA GLY A 127 -12.01 13.42 -18.41
C GLY A 127 -12.33 13.12 -19.88
N GLU A 128 -11.44 13.48 -20.80
CA GLU A 128 -11.61 13.16 -22.22
C GLU A 128 -11.38 11.66 -22.50
N LYS A 129 -10.61 10.99 -21.63
CA LYS A 129 -10.19 9.59 -21.84
C LYS A 129 -11.01 8.59 -21.04
N HIS A 130 -11.46 8.99 -19.86
CA HIS A 130 -12.04 8.11 -18.87
C HIS A 130 -13.15 8.81 -18.09
N THR A 131 -14.10 8.04 -17.58
CA THR A 131 -14.84 8.40 -16.35
C THR A 131 -14.00 8.06 -15.12
N GLU A 132 -14.28 8.63 -13.95
CA GLU A 132 -13.55 8.31 -12.72
C GLU A 132 -13.59 6.81 -12.37
N GLU A 133 -14.74 6.14 -12.55
CA GLU A 133 -14.84 4.70 -12.32
C GLU A 133 -13.95 3.92 -13.28
N SER A 134 -13.98 4.30 -14.56
CA SER A 134 -13.17 3.63 -15.59
C SER A 134 -11.68 3.84 -15.37
N PHE A 135 -11.25 5.03 -14.91
CA PHE A 135 -9.88 5.35 -14.54
C PHE A 135 -9.41 4.50 -13.36
N ARG A 136 -10.19 4.47 -12.26
CA ARG A 136 -9.88 3.64 -11.08
C ARG A 136 -9.70 2.17 -11.46
N ARG A 137 -10.65 1.64 -12.23
CA ARG A 137 -10.66 0.23 -12.65
C ARG A 137 -9.49 -0.10 -13.59
N LYS A 138 -9.31 0.67 -14.67
CA LYS A 138 -8.29 0.39 -15.69
C LYS A 138 -6.87 0.63 -15.19
N LEU A 139 -6.65 1.67 -14.37
CA LEU A 139 -5.35 1.91 -13.75
C LEU A 139 -4.99 0.78 -12.79
N ARG A 140 -5.91 0.41 -11.88
CA ARG A 140 -5.69 -0.71 -10.94
C ARG A 140 -5.38 -2.02 -11.66
N ASN A 141 -6.12 -2.32 -12.73
CA ASN A 141 -5.85 -3.51 -13.53
C ASN A 141 -4.45 -3.48 -14.16
N THR A 142 -4.07 -2.34 -14.75
CA THR A 142 -2.76 -2.14 -15.37
C THR A 142 -1.62 -2.31 -14.35
N LEU A 143 -1.74 -1.70 -13.17
CA LEU A 143 -0.75 -1.83 -12.10
C LEU A 143 -0.67 -3.27 -11.58
N SER A 144 -1.79 -3.98 -11.49
CA SER A 144 -1.80 -5.40 -11.11
C SER A 144 -1.09 -6.29 -12.14
N LEU A 145 -1.26 -6.02 -13.44
CA LEU A 145 -0.57 -6.73 -14.51
C LEU A 145 0.93 -6.44 -14.52
N LEU A 146 1.33 -5.18 -14.32
CA LEU A 146 2.75 -4.82 -14.19
C LEU A 146 3.38 -5.46 -12.96
N SER A 147 2.64 -5.53 -11.85
CA SER A 147 3.12 -6.21 -10.65
C SER A 147 3.35 -7.70 -10.88
N SER A 148 2.38 -8.39 -11.47
CA SER A 148 2.46 -9.84 -11.71
C SER A 148 3.43 -10.24 -12.82
N ARG A 149 3.50 -9.48 -13.91
CA ARG A 149 4.28 -9.84 -15.10
C ARG A 149 5.67 -9.21 -15.17
N LYS A 150 5.86 -8.10 -14.45
CA LYS A 150 7.09 -7.29 -14.53
C LYS A 150 7.71 -7.02 -13.17
N GLY A 151 7.24 -7.68 -12.11
CA GLY A 151 7.82 -7.56 -10.77
C GLY A 151 7.63 -6.20 -10.10
N TRP A 152 6.73 -5.35 -10.62
CA TRP A 152 6.48 -4.05 -10.00
C TRP A 152 5.92 -4.24 -8.59
N LYS A 153 6.34 -3.36 -7.68
CA LYS A 153 5.71 -3.23 -6.36
C LYS A 153 5.22 -1.80 -6.18
N TYR A 154 4.09 -1.64 -5.52
CA TYR A 154 3.57 -0.30 -5.27
C TYR A 154 2.71 -0.25 -4.02
N ILE A 155 2.67 0.93 -3.41
CA ILE A 155 1.72 1.29 -2.38
C ILE A 155 1.21 2.70 -2.69
N GLY A 156 -0.10 2.88 -2.75
CA GLY A 156 -0.70 4.15 -3.10
C GLY A 156 -2.12 4.35 -2.60
N VAL A 157 -2.64 5.55 -2.87
CA VAL A 157 -3.90 6.08 -2.34
C VAL A 157 -4.60 6.90 -3.43
N TRP A 158 -5.92 6.85 -3.41
CA TRP A 158 -6.74 7.75 -4.21
C TRP A 158 -6.96 9.07 -3.48
N GLU A 159 -6.79 10.18 -4.18
CA GLU A 159 -6.99 11.54 -3.66
C GLU A 159 -7.88 12.33 -4.63
N ARG A 160 -8.65 13.29 -4.09
CA ARG A 160 -9.23 14.38 -4.88
C ARG A 160 -8.47 15.67 -4.60
N SER A 161 -8.05 16.38 -5.65
CA SER A 161 -7.37 17.66 -5.49
C SER A 161 -8.28 18.69 -4.76
N PRO A 162 -7.72 19.55 -3.89
CA PRO A 162 -8.53 20.49 -3.08
C PRO A 162 -9.34 21.49 -3.91
N GLU A 163 -8.77 21.99 -5.01
CA GLU A 163 -9.35 23.09 -5.80
C GLU A 163 -10.22 22.56 -6.95
N LYS A 164 -9.67 21.65 -7.76
CA LYS A 164 -10.32 21.17 -8.99
C LYS A 164 -11.10 19.87 -8.80
N LYS A 165 -11.09 19.29 -7.59
CA LYS A 165 -11.73 18.00 -7.20
C LYS A 165 -11.39 16.81 -8.10
N ARG A 166 -10.38 16.96 -8.96
CA ARG A 166 -9.95 15.94 -9.92
C ARG A 166 -9.34 14.76 -9.17
N LEU A 167 -9.64 13.56 -9.65
CA LEU A 167 -9.15 12.32 -9.08
C LEU A 167 -7.67 12.10 -9.43
N HIS A 168 -6.87 11.78 -8.41
CA HIS A 168 -5.46 11.45 -8.52
C HIS A 168 -5.19 10.11 -7.84
N PHE A 169 -4.18 9.40 -8.32
CA PHE A 169 -3.56 8.29 -7.62
C PHE A 169 -2.13 8.65 -7.29
N HIS A 170 -1.80 8.68 -6.00
CA HIS A 170 -0.43 8.88 -5.53
C HIS A 170 0.10 7.55 -4.99
N GLY A 171 1.36 7.23 -5.29
CA GLY A 171 1.97 6.04 -4.72
C GLY A 171 3.49 6.06 -4.77
N VAL A 172 4.08 5.21 -3.94
CA VAL A 172 5.47 4.81 -4.02
C VAL A 172 5.56 3.52 -4.81
N PHE A 173 6.54 3.44 -5.71
CA PHE A 173 6.69 2.36 -6.68
C PHE A 173 8.12 1.86 -6.68
N TYR A 174 8.24 0.54 -6.83
CA TYR A 174 9.46 -0.14 -7.22
C TYR A 174 9.22 -0.63 -8.63
N ILE A 175 10.01 -0.07 -9.55
CA ILE A 175 9.95 -0.38 -10.96
C ILE A 175 11.29 -1.00 -11.34
N PRO A 176 11.35 -2.31 -11.61
CA PRO A 176 12.57 -2.95 -12.06
C PRO A 176 13.08 -2.34 -13.36
N GLU A 177 14.40 -2.30 -13.52
CA GLU A 177 15.05 -1.79 -14.71
C GLU A 177 14.58 -2.52 -15.97
N GLY A 178 14.47 -1.79 -17.10
CA GLY A 178 13.99 -2.34 -18.37
C GLY A 178 12.50 -2.70 -18.44
N THR A 179 11.75 -2.56 -17.33
CA THR A 179 10.32 -2.94 -17.31
C THR A 179 9.34 -1.79 -17.50
N MET A 180 9.83 -0.54 -17.58
CA MET A 180 9.01 0.65 -17.77
C MET A 180 8.31 0.61 -19.14
N PRO A 181 6.97 0.61 -19.21
CA PRO A 181 6.28 0.69 -20.49
C PRO A 181 6.39 2.10 -21.07
N GLY A 182 6.59 2.19 -22.40
CA GLY A 182 6.80 3.48 -23.06
C GLY A 182 8.15 4.11 -22.70
N LYS A 183 8.23 5.44 -22.80
CA LYS A 183 9.46 6.20 -22.52
C LYS A 183 9.18 7.24 -21.45
N LEU A 184 10.12 7.40 -20.52
CA LEU A 184 10.16 8.57 -19.65
C LEU A 184 10.70 9.75 -20.46
N PHE A 185 10.12 10.92 -20.25
CA PHE A 185 10.57 12.16 -20.88
C PHE A 185 10.38 13.32 -19.92
N GLU A 186 11.25 14.32 -20.02
CA GLU A 186 11.11 15.55 -19.25
C GLU A 186 10.11 16.49 -19.94
N LYS A 187 9.17 16.98 -19.15
CA LYS A 187 8.24 18.02 -19.55
C LYS A 187 8.51 19.26 -18.72
N ASN A 188 8.83 20.35 -19.43
CA ASN A 188 8.99 21.67 -18.87
C ASN A 188 7.62 22.35 -18.82
N ASP A 189 7.03 22.46 -17.63
CA ASP A 189 5.79 23.21 -17.40
C ASP A 189 6.10 24.46 -16.57
N TYR A 190 5.34 25.55 -16.75
CA TYR A 190 5.38 26.70 -15.85
C TYR A 190 4.29 26.54 -14.80
N SER A 191 4.67 26.48 -13.53
CA SER A 191 3.72 26.41 -12.43
C SER A 191 3.26 27.81 -12.05
N PHE A 192 2.06 28.19 -12.48
CA PHE A 192 1.44 29.48 -12.10
C PHE A 192 1.29 29.63 -10.58
N ARG A 193 1.14 28.53 -9.84
CA ARG A 193 1.02 28.54 -8.37
C ARG A 193 2.35 28.83 -7.68
N ALA A 194 3.45 28.33 -8.23
CA ALA A 194 4.78 28.53 -7.66
C ALA A 194 5.54 29.68 -8.32
N HIS A 195 4.95 30.32 -9.35
CA HIS A 195 5.59 31.28 -10.25
C HIS A 195 6.98 30.84 -10.74
N LYS A 196 7.15 29.53 -10.96
CA LYS A 196 8.44 28.90 -11.28
C LYS A 196 8.28 27.83 -12.35
N ARG A 197 9.31 27.69 -13.18
CA ARG A 197 9.46 26.56 -14.10
C ARG A 197 9.62 25.27 -13.30
N GLN A 198 8.83 24.26 -13.63
CA GLN A 198 8.89 22.93 -13.05
C GLN A 198 9.20 21.93 -14.16
N VAL A 199 10.29 21.20 -13.98
CA VAL A 199 10.60 20.03 -14.81
C VAL A 199 9.92 18.84 -14.15
N THR A 200 9.09 18.14 -14.91
CA THR A 200 8.43 16.92 -14.47
C THR A 200 8.80 15.78 -15.40
N VAL A 201 9.13 14.62 -14.83
CA VAL A 201 9.40 13.42 -15.61
C VAL A 201 8.08 12.69 -15.82
N GLN A 202 7.65 12.53 -17.06
CA GLN A 202 6.38 11.92 -17.42
C GLN A 202 6.58 10.68 -18.27
N ASN A 203 5.54 9.84 -18.38
CA ASN A 203 5.61 8.60 -19.14
C ASN A 203 4.64 8.61 -20.33
N THR A 204 5.13 8.28 -21.52
CA THR A 204 4.33 8.30 -22.76
C THR A 204 3.17 7.27 -22.75
N TYR A 205 3.40 6.06 -22.23
CA TYR A 205 2.41 4.99 -22.20
C TYR A 205 1.23 5.33 -21.27
N PHE A 206 1.53 5.78 -20.05
CA PHE A 206 0.50 6.17 -19.08
C PHE A 206 -0.21 7.46 -19.51
N ASN A 207 0.53 8.46 -20.02
CA ASN A 207 -0.06 9.69 -20.54
C ASN A 207 -1.08 9.42 -21.64
N LYS A 208 -0.75 8.55 -22.59
CA LYS A 208 -1.66 8.19 -23.69
C LYS A 208 -2.95 7.58 -23.16
N ARG A 209 -2.86 6.66 -22.19
CA ARG A 209 -4.01 5.86 -21.72
C ARG A 209 -4.86 6.54 -20.65
N PHE A 210 -4.23 7.23 -19.71
CA PHE A 210 -4.86 7.59 -18.43
C PHE A 210 -4.95 9.09 -18.17
N GLY A 211 -4.17 9.89 -18.90
CA GLY A 211 -3.93 11.29 -18.56
C GLY A 211 -2.53 11.49 -17.95
N ARG A 212 -2.23 12.70 -17.51
CA ARG A 212 -0.89 13.09 -17.00
C ARG A 212 -0.39 12.12 -15.93
N SER A 213 0.85 11.67 -16.09
CA SER A 213 1.57 10.83 -15.15
C SER A 213 2.93 11.44 -14.85
N ASP A 214 3.26 11.60 -13.57
CA ASP A 214 4.50 12.18 -13.09
C ASP A 214 5.27 11.10 -12.29
N PHE A 215 6.54 10.88 -12.63
CA PHE A 215 7.44 9.87 -12.05
C PHE A 215 8.66 10.56 -11.44
N ALA A 216 8.58 10.95 -10.17
CA ALA A 216 9.72 11.50 -9.45
C ALA A 216 10.60 10.37 -8.94
N ALA A 217 11.92 10.46 -9.12
CA ALA A 217 12.85 9.55 -8.47
C ALA A 217 12.69 9.64 -6.95
N LEU A 218 12.73 8.51 -6.26
CA LEU A 218 12.56 8.43 -4.82
C LEU A 218 13.80 7.82 -4.17
N PRO A 219 14.71 8.64 -3.63
CA PRO A 219 15.81 8.17 -2.80
C PRO A 219 15.29 7.49 -1.53
N GLU A 220 16.01 6.50 -0.99
CA GLU A 220 15.61 5.78 0.23
C GLU A 220 15.42 6.72 1.42
N THR A 221 16.25 7.76 1.53
CA THR A 221 16.14 8.79 2.57
C THR A 221 14.80 9.52 2.51
N GLU A 222 14.19 9.66 1.34
CA GLU A 222 12.95 10.40 1.14
C GLU A 222 11.68 9.54 1.31
N LEU A 223 11.81 8.21 1.41
CA LEU A 223 10.69 7.31 1.58
C LEU A 223 9.80 7.69 2.77
N ARG A 224 10.40 8.14 3.88
CA ARG A 224 9.66 8.59 5.08
C ARG A 224 8.67 9.73 4.77
N PHE A 225 9.07 10.66 3.90
CA PHE A 225 8.25 11.80 3.53
C PHE A 225 7.15 11.40 2.56
N ALA A 226 7.47 10.53 1.59
CA ALA A 226 6.48 9.97 0.68
C ALA A 226 5.40 9.18 1.44
N LEU A 227 5.78 8.36 2.43
CA LEU A 227 4.83 7.63 3.27
C LEU A 227 3.98 8.57 4.14
N ALA A 228 4.58 9.62 4.70
CA ALA A 228 3.84 10.64 5.44
C ALA A 228 2.82 11.36 4.55
N TYR A 229 3.18 11.64 3.30
CA TYR A 229 2.28 12.20 2.31
C TYR A 229 1.11 11.27 2.01
N LEU A 230 1.35 9.98 1.71
CA LEU A 230 0.27 8.99 1.51
C LEU A 230 -0.64 8.89 2.75
N MET A 231 -0.07 9.00 3.95
CA MET A 231 -0.84 8.94 5.20
C MET A 231 -1.75 10.11 5.45
N LYS A 232 -1.32 11.31 5.09
CA LYS A 232 -2.16 12.50 5.16
C LYS A 232 -3.49 12.29 4.43
N TYR A 233 -3.48 11.56 3.32
CA TYR A 233 -4.71 11.28 2.56
C TYR A 233 -5.53 10.15 3.13
N LEU A 234 -4.90 9.11 3.66
CA LEU A 234 -5.61 8.02 4.34
C LEU A 234 -6.38 8.51 5.57
N GLU A 235 -5.84 9.50 6.26
CA GLU A 235 -6.49 10.17 7.40
C GLU A 235 -7.68 11.02 6.97
N LYS A 236 -7.54 11.78 5.87
CA LYS A 236 -8.54 12.75 5.41
C LYS A 236 -9.71 12.13 4.68
N THR A 237 -9.46 11.19 3.78
CA THR A 237 -10.48 10.66 2.86
C THR A 237 -11.06 9.32 3.32
N ASN A 238 -10.50 8.73 4.38
CA ASN A 238 -10.75 7.36 4.82
C ASN A 238 -10.63 6.32 3.68
N GLU A 239 -9.95 6.67 2.59
CA GLU A 239 -9.73 5.78 1.46
C GLU A 239 -8.91 4.56 1.90
N LYS A 240 -9.03 3.47 1.14
CA LYS A 240 -8.23 2.26 1.38
C LYS A 240 -6.89 2.39 0.66
N ILE A 241 -5.83 1.93 1.32
CA ILE A 241 -4.52 1.77 0.67
C ILE A 241 -4.66 0.74 -0.44
N VAL A 242 -4.16 1.06 -1.62
CA VAL A 242 -3.98 0.12 -2.72
C VAL A 242 -2.52 -0.28 -2.77
N TYR A 243 -2.23 -1.58 -2.78
CA TYR A 243 -0.85 -2.06 -2.85
C TYR A 243 -0.76 -3.31 -3.71
N SER A 244 0.41 -3.56 -4.27
CA SER A 244 0.71 -4.76 -5.04
C SER A 244 0.75 -6.01 -4.15
N ARG A 245 0.49 -7.18 -4.74
CA ARG A 245 0.75 -8.46 -4.07
C ARG A 245 2.26 -8.60 -3.76
N GLY A 246 2.60 -9.41 -2.76
CA GLY A 246 3.99 -9.62 -2.34
C GLY A 246 4.59 -8.47 -1.50
N THR A 247 3.80 -7.51 -1.06
CA THR A 247 4.22 -6.48 -0.07
C THR A 247 3.92 -6.97 1.34
N GLU A 248 4.73 -7.91 1.83
CA GLU A 248 4.54 -8.47 3.17
C GLU A 248 4.78 -7.43 4.28
N GLN A 249 4.12 -7.62 5.43
CA GLN A 249 4.32 -6.76 6.60
C GLN A 249 5.52 -7.18 7.44
N TYR A 250 5.86 -8.46 7.38
CA TYR A 250 6.93 -9.07 8.14
C TYR A 250 7.54 -10.15 7.28
N PHE A 251 8.80 -10.45 7.53
CA PHE A 251 9.35 -11.76 7.24
C PHE A 251 9.47 -12.54 8.56
N VAL A 252 9.75 -13.83 8.43
CA VAL A 252 9.74 -14.83 9.49
C VAL A 252 11.05 -15.57 9.30
N SER A 253 11.79 -15.66 10.38
CA SER A 253 13.09 -16.29 10.51
C SER A 253 13.22 -16.69 11.96
N ASP A 254 13.89 -17.80 12.21
CA ASP A 254 14.44 -18.08 13.53
C ASP A 254 15.67 -17.18 13.75
N VAL A 255 15.95 -16.86 15.01
CA VAL A 255 17.10 -16.05 15.45
C VAL A 255 17.69 -16.68 16.71
N MET A 256 19.00 -16.56 16.88
CA MET A 256 19.71 -17.11 18.03
C MET A 256 19.83 -16.09 19.17
N GLU A 257 20.17 -16.55 20.37
CA GLU A 257 20.21 -15.69 21.56
C GLU A 257 21.30 -14.61 21.46
N GLU A 258 22.44 -14.93 20.83
CA GLU A 258 23.56 -14.03 20.57
C GLU A 258 23.18 -12.81 19.71
N ASP A 259 22.14 -12.94 18.89
CA ASP A 259 21.63 -11.85 18.04
C ASP A 259 20.65 -10.92 18.80
N VAL A 260 20.28 -11.27 20.03
CA VAL A 260 19.32 -10.54 20.86
C VAL A 260 20.04 -9.57 21.77
N VAL A 261 19.85 -8.27 21.54
CA VAL A 261 20.35 -7.20 22.41
C VAL A 261 19.65 -7.25 23.76
N CYS A 262 18.32 -7.20 23.75
CA CYS A 262 17.51 -7.27 24.97
C CYS A 262 16.03 -7.51 24.64
N ARG A 263 15.24 -7.77 25.69
CA ARG A 263 13.77 -7.84 25.58
C ARG A 263 13.14 -6.47 25.82
N ILE A 264 12.20 -6.09 24.96
CA ILE A 264 11.51 -4.80 25.01
C ILE A 264 9.98 -4.94 25.06
N GLY A 265 9.31 -3.84 25.40
CA GLY A 265 7.84 -3.72 25.39
C GLY A 265 7.15 -4.33 26.62
N VAL A 266 5.82 -4.17 26.67
CA VAL A 266 4.99 -4.64 27.80
C VAL A 266 5.07 -6.16 27.92
N GLY A 267 5.53 -6.61 29.09
CA GLY A 267 5.74 -8.03 29.39
C GLY A 267 6.97 -8.65 28.73
N LYS A 268 7.94 -7.86 28.24
CA LYS A 268 9.20 -8.36 27.65
C LYS A 268 9.00 -9.38 26.51
N ARG A 269 7.89 -9.25 25.77
CA ARG A 269 7.47 -10.17 24.71
C ARG A 269 8.14 -9.91 23.35
N LYS A 270 8.83 -8.78 23.18
CA LYS A 270 9.52 -8.44 21.93
C LYS A 270 11.02 -8.51 22.15
N LEU A 271 11.75 -8.92 21.13
CA LEU A 271 13.20 -8.91 21.10
C LEU A 271 13.68 -7.68 20.32
N LEU A 272 14.70 -7.01 20.85
CA LEU A 272 15.53 -6.07 20.11
C LEU A 272 16.73 -6.85 19.58
N LEU A 273 16.94 -6.79 18.27
CA LEU A 273 18.03 -7.52 17.59
C LEU A 273 19.13 -6.55 17.17
N TYR A 274 20.35 -7.05 17.02
CA TYR A 274 21.42 -6.32 16.33
C TYR A 274 21.05 -6.10 14.86
N ASP A 275 21.57 -5.04 14.22
CA ASP A 275 21.24 -4.71 12.83
C ASP A 275 21.72 -5.76 11.83
N ASP A 276 22.75 -6.55 12.19
CA ASP A 276 23.38 -7.57 11.36
C ASP A 276 23.08 -9.01 11.81
N PHE A 277 21.96 -9.20 12.52
CA PHE A 277 21.53 -10.50 13.03
C PHE A 277 21.47 -11.59 11.97
N VAL A 278 21.66 -12.85 12.38
CA VAL A 278 21.64 -14.01 11.50
C VAL A 278 20.23 -14.57 11.37
N CYS A 279 19.84 -14.90 10.14
CA CYS A 279 18.59 -15.56 9.85
C CYS A 279 18.77 -17.08 9.74
N TRP A 280 17.81 -17.80 10.30
CA TRP A 280 17.71 -19.26 10.30
C TRP A 280 16.30 -19.69 9.88
N ASP A 281 16.18 -20.91 9.38
CA ASP A 281 14.90 -21.47 8.93
C ASP A 281 14.88 -22.97 9.20
N GLU A 282 14.09 -23.38 10.20
CA GLU A 282 13.99 -24.79 10.62
C GLU A 282 15.36 -25.43 10.96
N GLY A 283 16.27 -24.62 11.54
CA GLY A 283 17.63 -25.03 11.92
C GLY A 283 18.69 -24.87 10.83
N GLU A 284 18.31 -24.47 9.61
CA GLU A 284 19.26 -24.19 8.53
C GLU A 284 19.78 -22.74 8.62
N TYR A 285 21.10 -22.58 8.55
CA TYR A 285 21.75 -21.27 8.49
C TYR A 285 21.51 -20.60 7.14
N LEU A 286 20.89 -19.41 7.12
CA LEU A 286 20.63 -18.68 5.87
C LEU A 286 21.58 -17.50 5.63
N GLY A 287 22.29 -17.04 6.66
CA GLY A 287 23.21 -15.91 6.59
C GLY A 287 22.73 -14.66 7.34
N LYS A 288 23.59 -13.64 7.37
CA LYS A 288 23.26 -12.32 7.95
C LYS A 288 22.10 -11.66 7.21
N VAL A 289 21.23 -10.99 7.95
CA VAL A 289 20.07 -10.29 7.41
C VAL A 289 20.50 -9.30 6.32
N ASN A 290 19.82 -9.37 5.17
CA ASN A 290 19.99 -8.43 4.08
C ASN A 290 18.73 -8.40 3.20
N ARG A 291 18.65 -7.44 2.29
CA ARG A 291 17.48 -7.24 1.43
C ARG A 291 17.13 -8.47 0.58
N ASP A 292 18.12 -9.14 0.00
CA ASP A 292 17.90 -10.32 -0.84
C ASP A 292 17.37 -11.50 -0.04
N LEU A 293 17.90 -11.70 1.18
CA LEU A 293 17.45 -12.73 2.09
C LEU A 293 16.01 -12.48 2.57
N ILE A 294 15.70 -11.24 2.96
CA ILE A 294 14.34 -10.84 3.34
C ILE A 294 13.35 -11.11 2.19
N ARG A 295 13.72 -10.77 0.94
CA ARG A 295 12.87 -11.04 -0.23
C ARG A 295 12.63 -12.54 -0.43
N ARG A 296 13.65 -13.38 -0.27
CA ARG A 296 13.53 -14.85 -0.35
C ARG A 296 12.59 -15.40 0.72
N LEU A 297 12.72 -14.95 1.97
CA LEU A 297 11.84 -15.36 3.08
C LEU A 297 10.39 -14.93 2.87
N CYS A 298 10.16 -13.70 2.37
CA CYS A 298 8.82 -13.23 2.03
C CYS A 298 8.19 -14.06 0.89
N ALA A 299 8.98 -14.44 -0.11
CA ALA A 299 8.53 -15.29 -1.21
C ALA A 299 8.17 -16.71 -0.71
N LYS A 300 9.02 -17.32 0.14
CA LYS A 300 8.73 -18.63 0.78
C LYS A 300 7.41 -18.57 1.55
N GLN A 301 7.18 -17.53 2.35
CA GLN A 301 5.93 -17.36 3.09
C GLN A 301 4.70 -17.25 2.19
N LEU A 302 4.81 -16.48 1.11
CA LEU A 302 3.72 -16.33 0.16
C LEU A 302 3.38 -17.70 -0.47
N LEU A 303 4.39 -18.46 -0.89
CA LEU A 303 4.22 -19.82 -1.44
C LEU A 303 3.57 -20.76 -0.41
N ASN A 304 4.00 -20.73 0.84
CA ASN A 304 3.43 -21.57 1.91
C ASN A 304 1.95 -21.26 2.15
N ARG A 305 1.57 -19.97 2.21
CA ARG A 305 0.16 -19.56 2.33
C ARG A 305 -0.69 -20.01 1.14
N LEU A 306 -0.12 -20.02 -0.06
CA LEU A 306 -0.84 -20.48 -1.26
C LEU A 306 -1.05 -22.00 -1.23
N LYS A 307 -0.06 -22.76 -0.76
CA LYS A 307 -0.17 -24.22 -0.58
C LYS A 307 -1.23 -24.59 0.46
N THR A 308 -1.23 -23.93 1.63
CA THR A 308 -2.22 -24.21 2.69
C THR A 308 -3.64 -23.85 2.28
N ASN A 309 -3.84 -22.73 1.57
CA ASN A 309 -5.16 -22.33 1.08
C ASN A 309 -5.72 -23.28 0.01
N LYS A 310 -4.87 -23.87 -0.85
CA LYS A 310 -5.30 -24.93 -1.78
C LYS A 310 -5.84 -26.15 -1.02
N VAL A 311 -5.15 -26.59 0.04
CA VAL A 311 -5.58 -27.74 0.85
C VAL A 311 -6.92 -27.48 1.55
N ALA A 312 -7.15 -26.25 2.02
CA ALA A 312 -8.41 -25.85 2.62
C ALA A 312 -9.58 -25.84 1.62
N SER A 313 -9.36 -25.42 0.36
CA SER A 313 -10.41 -25.44 -0.67
C SER A 313 -10.75 -26.84 -1.16
N TYR A 314 -9.81 -27.79 -1.15
CA TYR A 314 -10.10 -29.19 -1.49
C TYR A 314 -10.93 -29.90 -0.42
N ARG A 315 -10.77 -29.53 0.87
CA ARG A 315 -11.56 -30.11 1.97
C ARG A 315 -12.98 -29.56 2.10
N GLN A 316 -13.30 -28.46 1.44
CA GLN A 316 -14.67 -27.89 1.41
C GLN A 316 -15.50 -28.42 0.24
N ASN A 317 -14.88 -29.11 -0.72
CA ASN A 317 -15.52 -29.71 -1.90
C ASN A 317 -15.46 -31.24 -1.89
N ALA A 318 -15.19 -31.85 -0.72
CA ALA A 318 -15.17 -33.30 -0.51
C ALA A 318 -16.31 -33.70 0.43
#